data_AF-A0A350QUC9-F1
#
_entry.id   AF-A0A350QUC9-F1
#
_cell.length_a   1.000
_cell.length_b   1.000
_cell.length_c   1.000
_cell.angle_alpha   90.00
_cell.angle_beta   90.00
_cell.angle_gamma   90.00
#
_symmetry.space_group_name_H-M   'P 1'
#
loop_
_entity.id
_entity.type
_entity.pdbx_description
1 polymer ?
#
loop_
_entity_poly.entity_id
_entity_poly.type
_entity_poly.pdbx_seq_one_letter_code
_entity_poly.pdbx_strand_id
1 'polypeptide(L)' 'FDQFVREQVAGDLLPKEPTDERLVATGFLAIGPKSLNNRNAAEFKMDLVDEQIDVTTRAFMGLTVACARCHDH' A
#
# COMPACT_ATOMS: atom_id res chain seq x y z
N PHE A 1 14.28 -5.71 -11.45
CA PHE A 1 13.27 -4.80 -10.85
C PHE A 1 12.12 -5.60 -10.23
N ASP A 2 11.72 -6.71 -10.84
CA ASP A 2 10.62 -7.57 -10.38
C ASP A 2 10.72 -8.02 -8.91
N GLN A 3 11.91 -8.42 -8.45
CA GLN A 3 12.10 -8.81 -7.05
C GLN A 3 11.86 -7.64 -6.09
N PHE A 4 12.33 -6.43 -6.45
CA PHE A 4 12.09 -5.24 -5.67
C PHE A 4 10.59 -4.96 -5.54
N VAL A 5 9.84 -4.93 -6.66
CA VAL A 5 8.39 -4.71 -6.64
C VAL A 5 7.68 -5.78 -5.80
N ARG A 6 8.05 -7.06 -5.98
CA ARG A 6 7.47 -8.18 -5.24
C ARG A 6 7.69 -8.04 -3.73
N GLU A 7 8.87 -7.61 -3.30
CA GLU A 7 9.16 -7.40 -1.88
C GLU A 7 8.44 -6.18 -1.30
N GLN A 8 8.22 -5.12 -2.08
CA GLN A 8 7.44 -3.95 -1.65
C GLN A 8 5.95 -4.28 -1.46
N VAL A 9 5.40 -5.15 -2.30
CA VAL A 9 3.95 -5.49 -2.29
C VAL A 9 3.64 -6.70 -1.39
N ALA A 10 4.57 -7.63 -1.21
CA ALA A 10 4.29 -8.92 -0.57
C ALA A 10 5.50 -9.55 0.13
N GLY A 11 6.49 -8.75 0.57
CA GLY A 11 7.72 -9.26 1.19
C GLY A 11 7.50 -10.15 2.41
N ASP A 12 6.49 -9.84 3.23
CA ASP A 12 6.01 -10.61 4.38
C ASP A 12 5.32 -11.94 4.01
N LEU A 13 4.81 -12.06 2.79
CA LEU A 13 4.10 -13.24 2.27
C LEU A 13 4.98 -14.16 1.41
N LEU A 14 6.25 -13.81 1.17
CA LEU A 14 7.13 -14.63 0.36
C LEU A 14 7.49 -15.96 1.03
N PRO A 15 7.82 -17.01 0.26
CA PRO A 15 8.24 -18.29 0.84
C PRO A 15 9.44 -18.13 1.77
N LYS A 16 9.44 -18.93 2.84
CA LYS A 16 10.36 -18.88 3.99
C LYS A 16 10.07 -17.71 4.94
N GLU A 17 10.61 -17.80 6.15
CA GLU A 17 10.52 -16.69 7.10
C GLU A 17 11.02 -15.39 6.44
N PRO A 18 10.24 -14.30 6.53
CA PRO A 18 10.63 -13.03 5.93
C PRO A 18 11.88 -12.48 6.64
N THR A 19 12.82 -11.96 5.86
CA THR A 19 13.97 -11.24 6.42
C THR A 19 13.55 -9.84 6.86
N ASP A 20 14.35 -9.20 7.70
CA ASP A 20 14.10 -7.82 8.14
C ASP A 20 13.95 -6.88 6.95
N GLU A 21 14.74 -7.06 5.87
CA GLU A 21 14.62 -6.25 4.66
C GLU A 21 13.29 -6.44 3.95
N ARG A 22 12.74 -7.67 3.93
CA ARG A 22 11.42 -7.94 3.33
C ARG A 22 10.27 -7.38 4.14
N LEU A 23 10.40 -7.41 5.47
CA LEU A 23 9.44 -6.77 6.37
C LEU A 23 9.45 -5.25 6.19
N VAL A 24 10.65 -4.66 6.15
CA VAL A 24 10.84 -3.22 5.88
C VAL A 24 10.29 -2.85 4.50
N ALA A 25 10.56 -3.67 3.47
CA ALA A 25 10.03 -3.45 2.12
C ALA A 25 8.50 -3.44 2.09
N THR A 26 7.85 -4.41 2.75
CA THR A 26 6.39 -4.48 2.82
C THR A 26 5.78 -3.28 3.54
N GLY A 27 6.55 -2.62 4.42
CA GLY A 27 6.21 -1.36 5.04
C GLY A 27 5.79 -0.26 4.06
N PHE A 28 6.17 -0.36 2.78
CA PHE A 28 5.66 0.47 1.69
C PHE A 28 4.13 0.63 1.69
N LEU A 29 3.39 -0.47 1.91
CA LEU A 29 1.91 -0.47 1.95
C LEU A 29 1.32 0.19 3.21
N ALA A 30 2.17 0.58 4.16
CA ALA A 30 1.79 1.30 5.36
C ALA A 30 2.19 2.79 5.32
N ILE A 31 2.94 3.22 4.31
CA ILE A 31 3.36 4.62 4.14
C ILE A 31 2.14 5.46 3.75
N GLY A 32 1.90 6.55 4.48
CA GLY A 32 0.81 7.49 4.22
C GLY A 32 0.17 8.00 5.51
N PRO A 33 -0.74 8.97 5.41
CA PRO A 33 -1.44 9.49 6.57
C PRO A 33 -2.25 8.37 7.24
N LYS A 34 -2.29 8.41 8.58
CA LYS A 34 -3.07 7.49 9.41
C LYS A 34 -3.77 8.34 10.46
N SER A 35 -5.08 8.51 10.32
CA SER A 35 -5.86 9.31 11.26
C SER A 35 -5.96 8.60 12.60
N LEU A 36 -5.21 9.08 13.60
CA LEU A 36 -5.25 8.53 14.97
C LEU A 36 -6.56 8.85 15.70
N ASN A 37 -7.32 9.81 15.19
CA ASN A 37 -8.60 10.24 15.76
C ASN A 37 -9.81 9.62 15.05
N ASN A 38 -9.61 8.84 13.97
CA ASN A 38 -10.71 8.17 13.30
C ASN A 38 -11.20 7.00 14.17
N ARG A 39 -12.42 7.13 14.70
CA ARG A 39 -13.06 6.10 15.54
C ARG A 39 -13.85 5.08 14.72
N ASN A 40 -14.03 5.32 13.42
CA ASN A 40 -14.73 4.43 12.51
C ASN A 40 -13.71 3.49 11.83
N ALA A 41 -13.68 2.24 12.29
CA ALA A 41 -12.74 1.24 11.77
C ALA A 41 -12.96 0.92 10.28
N ALA A 42 -14.20 1.00 9.79
CA ALA A 42 -14.50 0.73 8.39
C ALA A 42 -13.96 1.84 7.48
N GLU A 43 -14.14 3.09 7.88
CA GLU A 43 -13.61 4.25 7.18
C GLU A 43 -12.08 4.23 7.17
N PHE A 44 -11.45 4.01 8.33
CA PHE A 44 -10.00 3.88 8.42
C PHE A 44 -9.45 2.78 7.50
N LYS A 45 -10.14 1.63 7.42
CA LYS A 45 -9.75 0.56 6.51
C LYS A 45 -9.85 0.98 5.04
N MET A 46 -10.88 1.74 4.66
CA MET A 46 -11.02 2.24 3.29
C MET A 46 -9.97 3.31 2.97
N ASP A 47 -9.63 4.18 3.91
CA ASP A 47 -8.51 5.12 3.75
C ASP A 47 -7.18 4.38 3.53
N LEU A 48 -6.92 3.29 4.26
CA LEU A 48 -5.73 2.47 4.02
C LEU A 48 -5.70 1.88 2.60
N VAL A 49 -6.83 1.36 2.13
CA VAL A 49 -6.94 0.78 0.78
C VAL A 49 -6.71 1.85 -0.29
N ASP A 50 -7.30 3.03 -0.12
CA ASP A 50 -7.12 4.15 -1.03
C ASP A 50 -5.65 4.56 -1.15
N GLU A 51 -4.95 4.70 -0.02
CA GLU A 51 -3.53 5.06 -0.06
C GLU A 51 -2.64 3.97 -0.66
N GLN A 52 -2.97 2.70 -0.40
CA GLN A 52 -2.26 1.58 -1.03
C GLN A 52 -2.44 1.57 -2.55
N ILE A 53 -3.64 1.89 -3.05
CA ILE A 53 -3.90 2.03 -4.47
C ILE A 53 -3.10 3.20 -5.03
N ASP A 54 -3.21 4.39 -4.46
CA ASP A 54 -2.57 5.60 -4.99
C ASP A 54 -1.03 5.48 -5.02
N VAL A 55 -0.41 5.03 -3.92
CA VAL A 55 1.05 4.90 -3.85
C VAL A 55 1.57 3.85 -4.82
N THR A 56 0.86 2.73 -4.98
CA THR A 56 1.26 1.63 -5.86
C THR A 56 1.16 2.04 -7.33
N THR A 57 0.06 2.66 -7.74
CA THR A 57 -0.11 3.06 -9.16
C THR A 57 0.85 4.16 -9.54
N ARG A 58 1.12 5.12 -8.66
CA ARG A 58 2.10 6.19 -8.92
C ARG A 58 3.51 5.63 -9.01
N ALA A 59 3.93 4.82 -8.03
CA ALA A 59 5.29 4.34 -7.93
C ALA A 59 5.67 3.34 -9.03
N PHE A 60 4.77 2.42 -9.37
CA PHE A 60 5.11 1.29 -10.26
C PHE A 60 4.46 1.34 -11.63
N MET A 61 3.34 2.06 -11.78
CA MET A 61 2.62 2.16 -13.06
C MET A 61 2.77 3.54 -13.71
N GLY A 62 3.25 4.55 -12.99
CA GLY A 62 3.29 5.94 -13.47
C GLY A 62 1.90 6.54 -13.70
N LEU A 63 0.88 5.99 -13.03
CA LEU A 63 -0.52 6.38 -13.18
C LEU A 63 -1.05 6.99 -11.89
N THR A 64 -1.84 8.04 -12.03
CA THR A 64 -2.64 8.64 -10.96
C THR A 64 -4.08 8.13 -11.07
N VAL A 65 -4.53 7.30 -10.14
CA VAL A 65 -5.91 6.78 -10.12
C VAL A 65 -6.74 7.29 -8.94
N ALA A 66 -6.18 8.17 -8.09
CA ALA A 66 -6.84 8.68 -6.88
C ALA A 66 -8.23 9.30 -7.13
N CYS A 67 -8.52 9.84 -8.32
CA CYS A 67 -9.85 10.39 -8.60
C CYS A 67 -10.95 9.31 -8.62
N ALA A 68 -10.59 8.03 -8.80
CA ALA A 68 -11.50 6.89 -8.78
C ALA A 68 -12.08 6.62 -7.38
N ARG A 69 -11.52 7.25 -6.33
CA ARG A 69 -12.06 7.22 -4.98
C ARG A 69 -13.51 7.73 -4.92
N CYS A 70 -13.83 8.72 -5.76
CA CYS A 70 -15.11 9.43 -5.72
C CYS A 70 -15.87 9.44 -7.05
N HIS A 71 -15.22 9.01 -8.14
CA HIS A 71 -15.79 9.07 -9.49
C HIS A 71 -15.54 7.77 -10.24
N ASP A 72 -16.46 7.42 -11.14
CA ASP A 72 -16.24 6.34 -12.08
C ASP A 72 -15.23 6.77 -13.15
N HIS A 73 -14.34 5.86 -13.52
CA HIS A 73 -13.29 6.05 -14.53
C HIS A 73 -13.37 4.98 -15.62
#